data_AF-I6ASH3-F1
#
_entry.id   AF-I6ASH3-F1
#
_cell.length_a   1.000
_cell.length_b   1.000
_cell.length_c   1.000
_cell.angle_alpha   90.00
_cell.angle_beta   90.00
_cell.angle_gamma   90.00
#
_symmetry.space_group_name_H-M   'P 1'
#
loop_
_entity.id
_entity.type
_entity.pdbx_description
1 polymer ?
#
loop_
_entity_poly.entity_id
_entity_poly.type
_entity_poly.pdbx_seq_one_letter_code
_entity_poly.pdbx_strand_id
1 'polypeptide(L)'
;MKTTPLKIGAGLCLALGMTTAASAALVIDAGSIVDNTYSYSLNFTDTAQYTAATSKVADAPWTATGNKFVDDVLSFSNIHMTVFNGGTRSSVSLINGATDGEFVYKFDFTDLNYTVNSFTISELVRREQDGTWTTSDQRNLTGFTSWYSTDGTNWSLLHQVNPAKTYLGQTTFTDTVPLAETTSIVYYKVVLSSSGPLAGSYTGESNNGHTGVNWNYTTNTSTTSGFFTASFDLATIPEPSAWAALLGGAGLLTAMILRRRRYQ
;
A
#
# COMPACT_ATOMS: atom_id res chain seq x y z
N MET A 1 51.55 -48.95 -3.51
CA MET A 1 51.33 -48.20 -2.26
C MET A 1 50.55 -46.95 -2.62
N LYS A 2 49.23 -46.87 -2.39
CA LYS A 2 48.56 -46.39 -1.15
C LYS A 2 49.28 -45.17 -0.54
N THR A 3 48.67 -43.98 -0.64
CA THR A 3 48.01 -43.26 0.48
C THR A 3 47.49 -41.88 0.03
N THR A 4 46.15 -41.76 -0.04
CA THR A 4 45.24 -40.72 0.48
C THR A 4 45.55 -39.19 0.45
N PRO A 5 44.50 -38.36 0.30
CA PRO A 5 44.56 -36.90 0.18
C PRO A 5 44.61 -36.20 1.55
N LEU A 6 45.23 -35.02 1.61
CA LEU A 6 45.16 -34.15 2.78
C LEU A 6 43.97 -33.19 2.65
N LYS A 7 42.95 -33.41 3.48
CA LYS A 7 41.95 -32.41 3.85
C LYS A 7 42.55 -31.52 4.94
N ILE A 8 42.57 -30.22 4.71
CA ILE A 8 42.60 -29.15 5.72
C ILE A 8 41.50 -28.21 5.24
N GLY A 9 40.43 -27.90 5.97
CA GLY A 9 40.29 -27.74 7.40
C GLY A 9 39.54 -26.42 7.54
N ALA A 10 38.33 -26.49 8.09
CA ALA A 10 37.38 -25.39 8.19
C ALA A 10 38.00 -24.14 8.82
N GLY A 11 37.76 -22.98 8.20
CA GLY A 11 38.10 -21.66 8.69
C GLY A 11 36.88 -20.75 8.59
N LEU A 12 36.20 -20.64 9.71
CA LEU A 12 35.08 -19.76 10.03
C LEU A 12 35.31 -18.31 9.54
N CYS A 13 34.46 -17.81 8.65
CA CYS A 13 34.09 -16.40 8.65
C CYS A 13 32.58 -16.33 8.81
N LEU A 14 32.17 -16.16 10.08
CA LEU A 14 30.92 -15.50 10.44
C LEU A 14 30.90 -14.15 9.73
N ALA A 15 30.35 -14.11 8.52
CA ALA A 15 29.77 -12.88 8.02
C ALA A 15 28.46 -12.69 8.80
N LEU A 16 28.60 -12.17 10.02
CA LEU A 16 27.62 -11.27 10.62
C LEU A 16 27.55 -10.05 9.69
N GLY A 17 26.97 -10.25 8.51
CA GLY A 17 26.50 -9.18 7.67
C GLY A 17 25.38 -8.56 8.45
N MET A 18 25.69 -7.51 9.18
CA MET A 18 24.73 -6.54 9.67
C MET A 18 23.77 -6.30 8.51
N THR A 19 22.56 -6.83 8.61
CA THR A 19 21.43 -6.39 7.80
C THR A 19 21.29 -4.92 8.16
N THR A 20 21.90 -4.06 7.34
CA THR A 20 21.58 -2.64 7.36
C THR A 20 20.09 -2.59 7.12
N ALA A 21 19.34 -2.31 8.18
CA ALA A 21 17.89 -2.19 8.12
C ALA A 21 17.57 -1.04 7.15
N ALA A 22 17.33 -1.38 5.89
CA ALA A 22 16.50 -0.57 5.04
C ALA A 22 15.11 -0.68 5.67
N SER A 23 14.57 0.41 6.21
CA SER A 23 13.15 0.46 6.57
C SER A 23 12.36 0.43 5.26
N ALA A 24 12.19 -0.78 4.72
CA ALA A 24 11.49 -1.08 3.49
C ALA A 24 9.98 -0.84 3.67
N ALA A 25 9.29 -0.72 2.54
CA ALA A 25 7.83 -0.65 2.42
C ALA A 25 7.10 -1.71 3.27
N LEU A 26 5.78 -1.57 3.38
CA LEU A 26 4.85 -2.51 4.02
C LEU A 26 5.33 -3.97 3.97
N VAL A 27 5.65 -4.53 5.13
CA VAL A 27 5.98 -5.95 5.28
C VAL A 27 4.71 -6.71 5.60
N ILE A 28 4.39 -7.72 4.79
CA ILE A 28 3.25 -8.60 4.99
C ILE A 28 3.77 -9.93 5.53
N ASP A 29 3.32 -10.29 6.72
CA ASP A 29 3.69 -11.57 7.34
C ASP A 29 2.59 -12.61 7.12
N ALA A 30 2.97 -13.89 7.00
CA ALA A 30 2.00 -14.99 6.85
C ALA A 30 0.96 -15.03 7.98
N GLY A 31 1.33 -14.63 9.21
CA GLY A 31 0.42 -14.57 10.35
C GLY A 31 -0.63 -13.45 10.27
N SER A 32 -0.48 -12.49 9.37
CA SER A 32 -1.46 -11.44 9.10
C SER A 32 -2.55 -11.86 8.09
N ILE A 33 -2.39 -13.03 7.47
CA ILE A 33 -3.35 -13.62 6.55
C ILE A 33 -4.26 -14.57 7.33
N VAL A 34 -5.56 -14.28 7.33
CA VAL A 34 -6.57 -15.09 8.02
C VAL A 34 -7.62 -15.50 7.00
N ASP A 35 -7.93 -16.80 6.93
CA ASP A 35 -8.89 -17.36 5.98
C ASP A 35 -8.65 -16.89 4.53
N ASN A 36 -7.37 -16.98 4.10
CA ASN A 36 -6.89 -16.50 2.81
C ASN A 36 -7.17 -15.02 2.52
N THR A 37 -7.37 -14.20 3.55
CA THR A 37 -7.59 -12.77 3.41
C THR A 37 -6.49 -11.99 4.12
N TYR A 38 -5.92 -11.00 3.43
CA TYR A 38 -5.10 -9.97 4.06
C TYR A 38 -5.90 -8.67 4.15
N SER A 39 -5.82 -7.97 5.28
CA SER A 39 -6.49 -6.69 5.48
C SER A 39 -5.53 -5.64 6.03
N TYR A 40 -5.58 -4.46 5.44
CA TYR A 40 -4.79 -3.29 5.78
C TYR A 40 -5.71 -2.10 6.03
N SER A 41 -5.38 -1.28 7.02
CA SER A 41 -6.12 -0.05 7.29
C SER A 41 -5.20 1.07 7.80
N LEU A 42 -5.69 2.31 7.68
CA LEU A 42 -5.03 3.50 8.21
C LEU A 42 -6.05 4.36 8.95
N ASN A 43 -6.08 4.27 10.28
CA ASN A 43 -6.94 5.10 11.11
C ASN A 43 -6.29 6.48 11.41
N PHE A 44 -6.87 7.22 12.34
CA PHE A 44 -6.37 8.51 12.80
C PHE A 44 -4.92 8.46 13.29
N THR A 45 -4.59 7.54 14.18
CA THR A 45 -3.24 7.42 14.75
C THR A 45 -2.22 7.06 13.67
N ASP A 46 -2.63 6.24 12.70
CA ASP A 46 -1.79 5.79 11.59
C ASP A 46 -1.41 6.91 10.60
N THR A 47 -2.20 7.97 10.59
CA THR A 47 -2.01 9.18 9.77
C THR A 47 -1.79 10.44 10.60
N ALA A 48 -1.60 10.29 11.92
CA ALA A 48 -1.39 11.42 12.82
C ALA A 48 -0.04 12.10 12.55
N GLN A 49 0.06 13.37 12.93
CA GLN A 49 1.08 14.35 12.55
C GLN A 49 2.49 13.78 12.46
N TYR A 50 3.11 13.96 11.29
CA TYR A 50 4.51 13.66 11.05
C TYR A 50 5.20 14.94 10.63
N THR A 51 6.37 15.18 11.19
CA THR A 51 7.17 16.36 10.88
C THR A 51 8.32 15.98 9.96
N ALA A 52 8.45 16.71 8.86
CA ALA A 52 9.64 16.82 8.00
C ALA A 52 10.13 15.53 7.32
N ALA A 53 9.44 15.17 6.22
CA ALA A 53 10.10 14.77 4.99
C ALA A 53 9.26 15.23 3.78
N THR A 54 9.91 15.78 2.75
CA THR A 54 9.23 16.20 1.51
C THR A 54 9.01 15.05 0.53
N SER A 55 9.77 13.96 0.69
CA SER A 55 9.71 12.81 -0.20
C SER A 55 10.39 11.57 0.39
N LYS A 56 9.91 10.39 0.01
CA LYS A 56 10.56 9.07 0.13
C LYS A 56 10.66 8.46 -1.27
N VAL A 57 11.85 7.99 -1.64
CA VAL A 57 12.11 7.39 -2.95
C VAL A 57 12.06 5.86 -2.82
N ALA A 58 11.44 5.19 -3.80
CA ALA A 58 11.38 3.73 -3.84
C ALA A 58 12.81 3.13 -3.89
N ASP A 59 13.00 2.00 -3.22
CA ASP A 59 14.26 1.24 -3.18
C ASP A 59 15.49 2.01 -2.64
N ALA A 60 15.31 3.24 -2.15
CA ALA A 60 16.34 4.00 -1.47
C ALA A 60 16.34 3.69 0.04
N PRO A 61 17.51 3.64 0.69
CA PRO A 61 17.58 3.49 2.14
C PRO A 61 16.79 4.61 2.84
N TRP A 62 15.80 4.22 3.64
CA TRP A 62 14.98 5.12 4.42
C TRP A 62 15.14 4.79 5.90
N THR A 63 15.42 5.82 6.72
CA THR A 63 15.69 5.65 8.15
C THR A 63 14.79 6.52 9.04
N ALA A 64 13.96 7.38 8.45
CA ALA A 64 13.06 8.25 9.19
C ALA A 64 11.74 7.54 9.46
N THR A 65 11.58 6.99 10.65
CA THR A 65 10.31 6.40 11.10
C THR A 65 9.35 7.50 11.57
N GLY A 66 8.06 7.32 11.35
CA GLY A 66 7.07 8.34 11.66
C GLY A 66 5.77 7.76 12.20
N ASN A 67 4.77 7.77 11.34
CA ASN A 67 3.52 7.08 11.54
C ASN A 67 3.44 5.91 10.56
N LYS A 68 2.46 5.03 10.79
CA LYS A 68 2.25 3.84 9.97
C LYS A 68 2.16 4.16 8.47
N PHE A 69 1.56 5.28 8.08
CA PHE A 69 1.55 5.71 6.68
C PHE A 69 2.98 5.86 6.10
N VAL A 70 3.85 6.65 6.76
CA VAL A 70 5.23 6.91 6.29
C VAL A 70 6.10 5.66 6.30
N ASP A 71 5.88 4.80 7.29
CA ASP A 71 6.64 3.58 7.47
C ASP A 71 6.29 2.59 6.34
N ASP A 72 4.99 2.41 6.06
CA ASP A 72 4.47 1.39 5.14
C ASP A 72 4.52 1.80 3.65
N VAL A 73 4.45 3.10 3.34
CA VAL A 73 4.42 3.56 1.94
C VAL A 73 5.73 3.24 1.22
N LEU A 74 5.67 2.77 -0.03
CA LEU A 74 6.86 2.51 -0.85
C LEU A 74 7.59 3.80 -1.21
N SER A 75 6.84 4.82 -1.63
CA SER A 75 7.38 6.13 -2.00
C SER A 75 6.32 7.22 -1.84
N PHE A 76 6.76 8.45 -1.62
CA PHE A 76 5.89 9.62 -1.65
C PHE A 76 6.64 10.88 -2.06
N SER A 77 5.92 11.88 -2.55
CA SER A 77 6.45 13.21 -2.81
C SER A 77 5.40 14.28 -2.62
N ASN A 78 5.80 15.46 -2.14
CA ASN A 78 4.98 16.67 -2.09
C ASN A 78 3.64 16.53 -1.37
N ILE A 79 3.57 15.61 -0.40
CA ILE A 79 2.45 15.45 0.52
C ILE A 79 2.88 15.74 1.94
N HIS A 80 1.91 16.04 2.80
CA HIS A 80 2.08 16.09 4.24
C HIS A 80 0.88 15.48 4.94
N MET A 81 1.09 14.98 6.15
CA MET A 81 -0.01 14.67 7.07
C MET A 81 -0.20 15.81 8.06
N THR A 82 -1.45 16.21 8.24
CA THR A 82 -1.81 17.26 9.18
C THR A 82 -2.74 16.70 10.23
N VAL A 83 -2.50 17.04 11.50
CA VAL A 83 -3.51 16.92 12.55
C VAL A 83 -4.06 18.31 12.83
N PHE A 84 -5.37 18.43 12.91
CA PHE A 84 -6.06 19.72 13.05
C PHE A 84 -7.28 19.59 13.95
N ASN A 85 -8.00 20.71 14.11
CA ASN A 85 -9.16 20.82 15.00
C ASN A 85 -8.82 20.36 16.43
N GLY A 86 -7.74 20.91 16.98
CA GLY A 86 -7.27 20.62 18.34
C GLY A 86 -6.86 19.16 18.57
N GLY A 87 -6.35 18.46 17.56
CA GLY A 87 -5.89 17.07 17.73
C GLY A 87 -6.94 16.00 17.43
N THR A 88 -8.05 16.36 16.80
CA THR A 88 -9.19 15.44 16.64
C THR A 88 -9.37 14.87 15.25
N ARG A 89 -8.64 15.39 14.26
CA ARG A 89 -8.78 15.01 12.86
C ARG A 89 -7.43 14.95 12.15
N SER A 90 -7.27 14.00 11.25
CA SER A 90 -6.06 13.86 10.42
C SER A 90 -6.40 13.59 8.96
N SER A 91 -5.49 13.97 8.07
CA SER A 91 -5.57 13.67 6.65
C SER A 91 -4.20 13.76 5.98
N VAL A 92 -4.11 13.21 4.77
CA VAL A 92 -3.01 13.42 3.83
C VAL A 92 -3.42 14.46 2.79
N SER A 93 -2.56 15.46 2.58
CA SER A 93 -2.83 16.61 1.73
C SER A 93 -1.55 16.98 0.95
N LEU A 94 -1.67 17.85 -0.06
CA LEU A 94 -0.52 18.41 -0.77
C LEU A 94 0.23 19.43 0.07
N ILE A 95 1.56 19.47 -0.05
CA ILE A 95 2.36 20.53 0.58
C ILE A 95 2.14 21.89 -0.11
N ASN A 96 2.34 22.97 0.66
CA ASN A 96 2.34 24.32 0.11
C ASN A 96 3.40 24.48 -1.00
N GLY A 97 3.05 25.15 -2.09
CA GLY A 97 3.89 25.34 -3.26
C GLY A 97 3.89 24.19 -4.28
N ALA A 98 3.34 23.03 -3.96
CA ALA A 98 3.24 21.92 -4.91
C ALA A 98 2.05 22.08 -5.86
N THR A 99 2.22 21.63 -7.11
CA THR A 99 1.11 21.38 -8.05
C THR A 99 0.60 19.96 -7.91
N ASP A 100 1.50 19.01 -7.67
CA ASP A 100 1.19 17.59 -7.60
C ASP A 100 1.97 16.96 -6.47
N GLY A 101 1.39 15.92 -5.90
CA GLY A 101 1.97 15.12 -4.85
C GLY A 101 1.34 13.75 -4.87
N GLU A 102 2.14 12.75 -4.55
CA GLU A 102 1.77 11.38 -4.75
C GLU A 102 2.33 10.48 -3.66
N PHE A 103 1.75 9.30 -3.56
CA PHE A 103 2.30 8.21 -2.79
C PHE A 103 1.91 6.86 -3.38
N VAL A 104 2.73 5.85 -3.12
CA VAL A 104 2.56 4.49 -3.63
C VAL A 104 2.69 3.48 -2.49
N TYR A 105 1.71 2.59 -2.36
CA TYR A 105 1.81 1.36 -1.59
C TYR A 105 2.16 0.19 -2.51
N LYS A 106 2.92 -0.77 -1.98
CA LYS A 106 3.18 -2.07 -2.61
C LYS A 106 2.74 -3.16 -1.64
N PHE A 107 1.77 -3.95 -2.04
CA PHE A 107 1.34 -5.16 -1.34
C PHE A 107 1.98 -6.36 -2.07
N ASP A 108 2.97 -6.98 -1.44
CA ASP A 108 3.76 -8.06 -2.03
C ASP A 108 3.54 -9.36 -1.28
N PHE A 109 2.96 -10.35 -1.95
CA PHE A 109 2.65 -11.67 -1.42
C PHE A 109 3.57 -12.76 -2.01
N THR A 110 4.57 -12.37 -2.80
CA THR A 110 5.42 -13.30 -3.57
C THR A 110 6.13 -14.30 -2.66
N ASP A 111 6.75 -13.83 -1.58
CA ASP A 111 7.50 -14.66 -0.63
C ASP A 111 6.59 -15.48 0.30
N LEU A 112 5.26 -15.27 0.24
CA LEU A 112 4.27 -15.94 1.07
C LEU A 112 3.56 -17.10 0.35
N ASN A 113 3.92 -17.41 -0.89
CA ASN A 113 3.26 -18.41 -1.74
C ASN A 113 1.75 -18.14 -1.94
N TYR A 114 1.35 -16.88 -2.08
CA TYR A 114 -0.02 -16.50 -2.41
C TYR A 114 -0.09 -15.78 -3.76
N THR A 115 -1.18 -16.01 -4.48
CA THR A 115 -1.68 -15.12 -5.53
C THR A 115 -2.87 -14.33 -4.99
N VAL A 116 -3.12 -13.17 -5.57
CA VAL A 116 -4.25 -12.29 -5.31
C VAL A 116 -5.32 -12.56 -6.36
N ASN A 117 -6.46 -13.10 -5.94
CA ASN A 117 -7.61 -13.31 -6.82
C ASN A 117 -8.36 -12.01 -7.07
N SER A 118 -8.50 -11.21 -6.02
CA SER A 118 -9.12 -9.89 -6.08
C SER A 118 -8.63 -9.03 -4.93
N PHE A 119 -8.81 -7.72 -5.07
CA PHE A 119 -8.63 -6.80 -3.96
C PHE A 119 -9.78 -5.80 -3.90
N THR A 120 -10.05 -5.29 -2.71
CA THR A 120 -11.02 -4.23 -2.47
C THR A 120 -10.30 -3.04 -1.83
N ILE A 121 -10.40 -1.88 -2.48
CA ILE A 121 -9.96 -0.61 -1.89
C ILE A 121 -11.18 0.17 -1.45
N SER A 122 -11.20 0.56 -0.18
CA SER A 122 -12.09 1.59 0.35
C SER A 122 -11.26 2.80 0.72
N GLU A 123 -11.62 3.96 0.20
CA GLU A 123 -10.89 5.20 0.47
C GLU A 123 -11.83 6.35 0.74
N LEU A 124 -11.37 7.27 1.59
CA LEU A 124 -12.14 8.40 2.02
C LEU A 124 -11.50 9.69 1.53
N VAL A 125 -12.25 10.48 0.77
CA VAL A 125 -11.78 11.74 0.22
C VAL A 125 -12.70 12.85 0.68
N ARG A 126 -12.14 13.85 1.35
CA ARG A 126 -12.86 15.06 1.73
C ARG A 126 -12.46 16.21 0.82
N ARG A 127 -13.48 16.82 0.22
CA ARG A 127 -13.37 17.97 -0.67
C ARG A 127 -13.79 19.21 0.08
N GLU A 128 -12.80 19.94 0.56
CA GLU A 128 -13.03 21.28 1.08
C GLU A 128 -13.28 22.25 -0.08
N GLN A 129 -13.85 23.43 0.22
CA GLN A 129 -14.12 24.41 -0.82
C GLN A 129 -12.82 24.96 -1.41
N ASP A 130 -12.66 24.83 -2.74
CA ASP A 130 -11.60 25.52 -3.48
C ASP A 130 -12.12 26.81 -4.10
N GLY A 131 -11.49 27.94 -3.76
CA GLY A 131 -11.79 29.24 -4.36
C GLY A 131 -12.90 30.07 -3.70
N THR A 132 -12.60 31.37 -3.55
CA THR A 132 -13.40 32.48 -2.98
C THR A 132 -14.13 32.17 -1.67
N TRP A 133 -13.36 32.20 -0.58
CA TRP A 133 -13.91 32.49 0.76
C TRP A 133 -14.30 33.97 0.88
N THR A 134 -13.66 34.83 0.09
CA THR A 134 -14.01 36.24 -0.22
C THR A 134 -13.45 36.59 -1.61
N THR A 135 -13.95 37.64 -2.26
CA THR A 135 -13.63 38.05 -3.65
C THR A 135 -12.15 38.30 -3.98
N SER A 136 -11.25 38.30 -2.99
CA SER A 136 -9.80 38.49 -3.17
C SER A 136 -8.97 37.19 -3.11
N ASP A 137 -9.52 36.09 -2.57
CA ASP A 137 -8.79 34.83 -2.40
C ASP A 137 -9.13 33.85 -3.54
N GLN A 138 -8.47 34.01 -4.69
CA GLN A 138 -8.46 32.99 -5.73
C GLN A 138 -7.50 31.87 -5.30
N ARG A 139 -8.06 30.71 -4.95
CA ARG A 139 -7.30 29.51 -4.58
C ARG A 139 -7.27 28.54 -5.77
N ASN A 140 -6.17 27.79 -5.91
CA ASN A 140 -6.07 26.76 -6.93
C ASN A 140 -7.03 25.62 -6.63
N LEU A 141 -7.64 25.06 -7.68
CA LEU A 141 -8.56 23.95 -7.57
C LEU A 141 -7.76 22.66 -7.41
N THR A 142 -8.13 21.81 -6.48
CA THR A 142 -7.42 20.56 -6.20
C THR A 142 -8.23 19.33 -6.58
N GLY A 143 -7.54 18.31 -7.05
CA GLY A 143 -8.11 17.05 -7.48
C GLY A 143 -7.47 15.86 -6.78
N PHE A 144 -8.10 14.70 -6.97
CA PHE A 144 -7.62 13.43 -6.46
C PHE A 144 -7.80 12.36 -7.51
N THR A 145 -6.84 11.44 -7.60
CA THR A 145 -6.95 10.26 -8.45
C THR A 145 -6.22 9.09 -7.81
N SER A 146 -6.87 7.93 -7.75
CA SER A 146 -6.27 6.68 -7.31
C SER A 146 -6.14 5.70 -8.47
N TRP A 147 -5.07 4.91 -8.44
CA TRP A 147 -4.72 3.94 -9.46
C TRP A 147 -4.25 2.65 -8.81
N TYR A 148 -4.35 1.55 -9.55
CA TYR A 148 -3.67 0.31 -9.22
C TYR A 148 -2.79 -0.18 -10.37
N SER A 149 -1.82 -1.02 -10.04
CA SER A 149 -0.97 -1.73 -11.02
C SER A 149 -0.57 -3.09 -10.46
N THR A 150 -0.35 -4.07 -11.33
CA THR A 150 0.15 -5.41 -10.95
C THR A 150 1.62 -5.61 -11.34
N ASP A 151 2.23 -4.65 -12.04
CA ASP A 151 3.61 -4.69 -12.53
C ASP A 151 4.43 -3.44 -12.17
N GLY A 152 3.79 -2.45 -11.52
CA GLY A 152 4.39 -1.17 -11.14
C GLY A 152 4.53 -0.16 -12.28
N THR A 153 4.15 -0.54 -13.51
CA THR A 153 4.38 0.24 -14.72
C THR A 153 3.08 0.62 -15.44
N ASN A 154 2.20 -0.36 -15.65
CA ASN A 154 0.90 -0.16 -16.28
C ASN A 154 -0.14 0.13 -15.21
N TRP A 155 -0.66 1.35 -15.21
CA TRP A 155 -1.60 1.84 -14.19
C TRP A 155 -3.03 1.87 -14.72
N SER A 156 -3.95 1.30 -13.94
CA SER A 156 -5.38 1.30 -14.17
C SER A 156 -6.08 2.20 -13.17
N LEU A 157 -7.01 3.03 -13.65
CA LEU A 157 -7.75 3.98 -12.83
C LEU A 157 -8.67 3.23 -11.86
N LEU A 158 -8.67 3.62 -10.58
CA LEU A 158 -9.69 3.22 -9.61
C LEU A 158 -10.73 4.33 -9.51
N HIS A 159 -10.39 5.43 -8.85
CA HIS A 159 -11.30 6.53 -8.61
C HIS A 159 -10.69 7.86 -9.01
N GLN A 160 -11.55 8.80 -9.41
CA GLN A 160 -11.15 10.15 -9.76
C GLN A 160 -12.13 11.16 -9.19
N VAL A 161 -11.58 12.24 -8.67
CA VAL A 161 -12.33 13.40 -8.22
C VAL A 161 -11.76 14.63 -8.92
N ASN A 162 -12.60 15.22 -9.77
CA ASN A 162 -12.23 16.45 -10.46
C ASN A 162 -12.20 17.64 -9.50
N PRO A 163 -11.32 18.62 -9.76
CA PRO A 163 -11.30 19.86 -8.98
C PRO A 163 -12.63 20.61 -9.05
N ALA A 164 -13.11 21.10 -7.90
CA ALA A 164 -14.43 21.71 -7.78
C ALA A 164 -14.37 23.02 -6.98
N LYS A 165 -15.13 24.03 -7.42
CA LYS A 165 -15.18 25.38 -6.78
C LYS A 165 -16.03 25.46 -5.51
N THR A 166 -16.67 24.37 -5.12
CA THR A 166 -17.66 24.33 -4.04
C THR A 166 -17.26 23.29 -3.02
N TYR A 167 -17.62 23.50 -1.75
CA TYR A 167 -17.55 22.44 -0.75
C TYR A 167 -18.43 21.27 -1.19
N LEU A 168 -17.84 20.07 -1.29
CA LEU A 168 -18.56 18.85 -1.66
C LEU A 168 -18.55 17.80 -0.54
N GLY A 169 -17.94 18.13 0.61
CA GLY A 169 -17.90 17.27 1.77
C GLY A 169 -17.09 16.00 1.54
N GLN A 170 -17.48 14.95 2.26
CA GLN A 170 -16.75 13.69 2.29
C GLN A 170 -17.39 12.67 1.36
N THR A 171 -16.57 11.93 0.63
CA THR A 171 -17.00 10.87 -0.27
C THR A 171 -16.17 9.64 0.01
N THR A 172 -16.85 8.52 0.25
CA THR A 172 -16.22 7.20 0.35
C THR A 172 -16.31 6.54 -1.02
N PHE A 173 -15.20 6.06 -1.51
CA PHE A 173 -15.14 5.20 -2.69
C PHE A 173 -14.82 3.77 -2.25
N THR A 174 -15.47 2.79 -2.85
CA THR A 174 -15.21 1.38 -2.54
C THR A 174 -15.40 0.56 -3.80
N ASP A 175 -14.32 -0.01 -4.30
CA ASP A 175 -14.32 -0.86 -5.49
C ASP A 175 -13.59 -2.17 -5.22
N THR A 176 -14.13 -3.26 -5.77
CA THR A 176 -13.51 -4.58 -5.81
C THR A 176 -13.03 -4.87 -7.22
N VAL A 177 -11.74 -5.15 -7.36
CA VAL A 177 -11.09 -5.43 -8.64
C VAL A 177 -10.71 -6.91 -8.69
N PRO A 178 -11.28 -7.69 -9.62
CA PRO A 178 -10.82 -9.05 -9.89
C PRO A 178 -9.49 -9.00 -10.64
N LEU A 179 -8.59 -9.93 -10.31
CA LEU A 179 -7.28 -10.09 -10.92
C LEU A 179 -7.15 -11.47 -11.56
N ALA A 180 -6.15 -11.61 -12.44
CA ALA A 180 -5.79 -12.91 -12.99
C ALA A 180 -5.08 -13.77 -11.92
N GLU A 181 -5.28 -15.09 -11.96
CA GLU A 181 -4.81 -16.12 -11.00
C GLU A 181 -3.28 -16.26 -10.85
N THR A 182 -2.49 -15.27 -11.29
CA THR A 182 -1.01 -15.28 -11.22
C THR A 182 -0.43 -14.02 -10.59
N THR A 183 -1.28 -13.09 -10.14
CA THR A 183 -0.81 -11.82 -9.58
C THR A 183 -0.40 -12.02 -8.13
N SER A 184 0.86 -11.73 -7.76
CA SER A 184 1.30 -11.77 -6.34
C SER A 184 1.65 -10.38 -5.79
N ILE A 185 1.63 -9.34 -6.63
CA ILE A 185 1.94 -7.97 -6.23
C ILE A 185 0.84 -7.04 -6.71
N VAL A 186 0.39 -6.16 -5.82
CA VAL A 186 -0.52 -5.06 -6.16
C VAL A 186 0.08 -3.75 -5.68
N TYR A 187 0.26 -2.81 -6.60
CA TYR A 187 0.60 -1.44 -6.30
C TYR A 187 -0.67 -0.60 -6.25
N TYR A 188 -0.77 0.29 -5.27
CA TYR A 188 -1.82 1.28 -5.15
C TYR A 188 -1.18 2.66 -5.10
N LYS A 189 -1.62 3.58 -5.95
CA LYS A 189 -1.07 4.94 -6.05
C LYS A 189 -2.17 5.96 -5.90
N VAL A 190 -1.88 7.02 -5.16
CA VAL A 190 -2.71 8.22 -5.09
C VAL A 190 -1.93 9.39 -5.64
N VAL A 191 -2.60 10.21 -6.44
CA VAL A 191 -2.13 11.52 -6.88
C VAL A 191 -3.11 12.57 -6.40
N LEU A 192 -2.61 13.52 -5.64
CA LEU A 192 -3.27 14.77 -5.34
C LEU A 192 -2.74 15.81 -6.32
N SER A 193 -3.63 16.59 -6.92
CA SER A 193 -3.26 17.59 -7.94
C SER A 193 -3.85 18.94 -7.59
N SER A 194 -3.28 20.00 -8.16
CA SER A 194 -3.73 21.37 -8.04
C SER A 194 -3.57 22.10 -9.38
N SER A 195 -4.52 22.98 -9.72
CA SER A 195 -4.50 23.75 -10.97
C SER A 195 -3.34 24.76 -11.08
N GLY A 196 -2.56 24.91 -10.01
CA GLY A 196 -1.35 25.74 -9.93
C GLY A 196 -0.66 25.50 -8.59
N PRO A 197 0.53 26.08 -8.34
CA PRO A 197 1.23 25.92 -7.07
C PRO A 197 0.32 26.30 -5.90
N LEU A 198 0.09 25.39 -4.97
CA LEU A 198 -0.73 25.69 -3.79
C LEU A 198 -0.17 26.91 -3.06
N ALA A 199 -1.03 27.88 -2.76
CA ALA A 199 -0.63 29.16 -2.16
C ALA A 199 -1.54 29.49 -0.97
N GLY A 200 -0.94 29.82 0.17
CA GLY A 200 -1.64 30.21 1.39
C GLY A 200 -1.34 29.27 2.57
N SER A 201 -1.95 29.54 3.73
CA SER A 201 -1.83 28.73 4.95
C SER A 201 -2.57 27.39 4.84
N TYR A 202 -2.31 26.62 3.78
CA TYR A 202 -2.68 25.21 3.65
C TYR A 202 -2.01 24.32 4.72
N THR A 203 -1.08 24.89 5.48
CA THR A 203 -0.19 24.20 6.41
C THR A 203 -0.41 24.55 7.89
N GLY A 204 -1.47 25.30 8.26
CA GLY A 204 -1.56 25.89 9.60
C GLY A 204 -2.90 25.68 10.31
N GLU A 205 -2.93 24.69 11.22
CA GLU A 205 -3.40 24.64 12.63
C GLU A 205 -4.52 25.56 13.17
N SER A 206 -5.11 26.47 12.39
CA SER A 206 -6.23 27.30 12.79
C SER A 206 -7.53 26.72 12.24
N ASN A 207 -8.59 26.74 13.05
CA ASN A 207 -9.90 26.13 12.83
C ASN A 207 -10.64 26.48 11.52
N ASN A 208 -10.04 27.21 10.56
CA ASN A 208 -10.64 27.68 9.32
C ASN A 208 -9.76 27.49 8.06
N GLY A 209 -8.61 26.81 8.15
CA GLY A 209 -7.66 26.58 7.03
C GLY A 209 -8.04 25.42 6.09
N HIS A 210 -9.33 25.24 5.81
CA HIS A 210 -9.86 24.11 5.06
C HIS A 210 -9.82 24.36 3.56
N THR A 211 -8.80 23.86 2.88
CA THR A 211 -8.70 24.03 1.44
C THR A 211 -8.22 22.78 0.74
N GLY A 212 -8.96 22.43 -0.30
CA GLY A 212 -8.62 21.36 -1.20
C GLY A 212 -9.03 19.96 -0.80
N VAL A 213 -8.49 19.03 -1.56
CA VAL A 213 -8.74 17.61 -1.43
C VAL A 213 -7.84 17.01 -0.37
N ASN A 214 -8.47 16.30 0.57
CA ASN A 214 -7.84 15.62 1.68
C ASN A 214 -8.14 14.13 1.56
N TRP A 215 -7.09 13.32 1.47
CA TRP A 215 -7.21 11.87 1.45
C TRP A 215 -7.14 11.30 2.86
N ASN A 216 -7.89 10.23 3.07
CA ASN A 216 -8.06 9.54 4.34
C ASN A 216 -8.36 10.50 5.51
N TYR A 217 -9.42 11.28 5.35
CA TYR A 217 -9.87 12.22 6.38
C TYR A 217 -10.48 11.46 7.56
N THR A 218 -9.73 11.28 8.64
CA THR A 218 -10.17 10.48 9.79
C THR A 218 -10.37 11.33 11.04
N THR A 219 -11.10 10.78 12.01
CA THR A 219 -11.29 11.40 13.33
C THR A 219 -10.71 10.51 14.43
N ASN A 220 -10.21 11.11 15.51
CA ASN A 220 -9.65 10.40 16.66
C ASN A 220 -10.68 9.58 17.46
N THR A 221 -11.96 9.68 17.12
CA THR A 221 -13.07 8.92 17.70
C THR A 221 -13.57 7.78 16.81
N SER A 222 -13.22 7.76 15.52
CA SER A 222 -13.68 6.69 14.62
C SER A 222 -12.65 5.57 14.58
N THR A 223 -13.04 4.39 15.07
CA THR A 223 -12.16 3.21 15.11
C THR A 223 -12.63 2.09 14.18
N THR A 224 -13.82 2.21 13.57
CA THR A 224 -14.44 1.08 12.84
C THR A 224 -14.95 1.41 11.44
N SER A 225 -14.98 2.67 11.00
CA SER A 225 -15.39 3.03 9.64
C SER A 225 -14.90 4.42 9.21
N GLY A 226 -14.93 4.68 7.90
CA GLY A 226 -14.60 6.00 7.35
C GLY A 226 -13.10 6.29 7.31
N PHE A 227 -12.30 5.30 6.95
CA PHE A 227 -10.87 5.45 6.70
C PHE A 227 -10.41 4.47 5.61
N PHE A 228 -9.19 4.65 5.11
CA PHE A 228 -8.62 3.81 4.07
C PHE A 228 -8.51 2.36 4.54
N THR A 229 -9.02 1.45 3.73
CA THR A 229 -8.82 0.01 3.89
C THR A 229 -8.47 -0.65 2.56
N ALA A 230 -7.55 -1.60 2.59
CA ALA A 230 -7.28 -2.49 1.49
C ALA A 230 -7.47 -3.93 1.96
N SER A 231 -8.27 -4.71 1.25
CA SER A 231 -8.49 -6.13 1.54
C SER A 231 -8.16 -6.96 0.30
N PHE A 232 -7.49 -8.08 0.49
CA PHE A 232 -7.01 -8.94 -0.58
C PHE A 232 -7.53 -10.35 -0.35
N ASP A 233 -8.25 -10.87 -1.34
CA ASP A 233 -8.63 -12.28 -1.40
C ASP A 233 -7.51 -13.05 -2.09
N LEU A 234 -6.97 -14.02 -1.37
CA LEU A 234 -5.76 -14.73 -1.77
C LEU A 234 -6.07 -16.19 -2.11
N ALA A 235 -5.25 -16.76 -2.99
CA ALA A 235 -5.20 -18.20 -3.21
C ALA A 235 -3.80 -18.71 -2.90
N THR A 236 -3.70 -19.84 -2.21
CA THR A 236 -2.43 -20.50 -1.98
C THR A 236 -1.91 -21.08 -3.27
N ILE A 237 -0.64 -20.81 -3.58
CA ILE A 237 0.08 -21.50 -4.64
C ILE A 237 0.46 -22.87 -4.07
N PRO A 238 -0.05 -23.99 -4.62
CA PRO A 238 0.30 -25.29 -4.09
C PRO A 238 1.80 -25.52 -4.25
N GLU A 239 2.48 -25.88 -3.16
CA GLU A 239 3.91 -26.15 -3.23
C GLU A 239 4.23 -27.27 -4.23
N PRO A 240 5.41 -27.26 -4.87
CA PRO A 240 5.83 -28.33 -5.79
C PRO A 240 5.72 -29.74 -5.19
N SER A 241 5.87 -29.86 -3.86
CA SER A 241 5.69 -31.10 -3.10
C SER A 241 4.24 -31.60 -3.12
N ALA A 242 3.26 -30.70 -3.07
CA ALA A 242 1.84 -31.02 -3.19
C ALA A 242 1.51 -31.55 -4.59
N TRP A 243 2.07 -30.94 -5.64
CA TRP A 243 1.96 -31.44 -7.01
C TRP A 243 2.61 -32.82 -7.18
N ALA A 244 3.80 -33.03 -6.59
CA ALA A 244 4.49 -34.32 -6.61
C ALA A 244 3.71 -35.42 -5.88
N ALA A 245 3.04 -35.10 -4.77
CA ALA A 245 2.18 -36.04 -4.06
C ALA A 245 0.92 -36.39 -4.88
N LEU A 246 0.32 -35.41 -5.55
CA LEU A 246 -0.86 -35.61 -6.40
C LEU A 246 -0.54 -36.46 -7.64
N LEU A 247 0.57 -36.15 -8.31
CA LEU A 247 1.05 -36.90 -9.48
C LEU A 247 1.60 -38.28 -9.08
N GLY A 248 2.29 -38.39 -7.95
CA GLY A 248 2.79 -39.65 -7.40
C GLY A 248 1.65 -40.59 -6.96
N GLY A 249 0.60 -40.04 -6.35
CA GLY A 249 -0.62 -40.76 -5.98
C GLY A 249 -1.39 -41.27 -7.20
N ALA A 250 -1.56 -40.44 -8.23
CA ALA A 250 -2.17 -40.84 -9.49
C ALA A 250 -1.35 -41.93 -10.22
N GLY A 251 -0.02 -41.82 -10.21
CA GLY A 251 0.89 -42.84 -10.75
C GLY A 251 0.73 -44.20 -10.05
N LEU A 252 0.65 -44.21 -8.71
CA LEU A 252 0.45 -45.43 -7.93
C LEU A 252 -0.92 -46.08 -8.18
N LEU A 253 -1.99 -45.29 -8.27
CA LEU A 253 -3.33 -45.78 -8.61
C LEU A 253 -3.37 -46.41 -10.01
N THR A 254 -2.75 -45.76 -11.00
CA THR A 254 -2.68 -46.27 -12.36
C THR A 254 -1.89 -47.57 -12.43
N ALA A 255 -0.76 -47.67 -11.70
CA ALA A 255 0.04 -48.88 -11.60
C ALA A 255 -0.72 -50.04 -10.91
N MET A 256 -1.51 -49.77 -9.87
CA MET A 256 -2.35 -50.78 -9.21
C MET A 256 -3.46 -51.29 -10.13
N ILE A 257 -4.14 -50.40 -10.88
CA ILE A 257 -5.18 -50.77 -11.84
C ILE A 257 -4.61 -51.64 -12.98
N LEU A 258 -3.44 -51.25 -13.51
CA LEU A 258 -2.76 -52.02 -14.55
C LEU A 258 -2.26 -53.39 -14.04
N ARG A 259 -1.76 -53.46 -12.80
CA ARG A 259 -1.35 -54.73 -12.19
C ARG A 259 -2.55 -55.65 -11.98
N ARG A 260 -3.69 -55.13 -11.52
CA ARG A 260 -4.90 -55.93 -11.29
C ARG A 260 -5.48 -56.53 -12.59
N ARG A 261 -5.36 -55.82 -13.72
CA ARG A 261 -5.77 -56.32 -15.04
C ARG A 261 -4.85 -57.39 -15.64
N ARG A 262 -3.60 -57.52 -15.18
CA ARG A 262 -2.66 -58.57 -15.64
C ARG A 262 -2.83 -59.91 -14.92
N TYR A 263 -3.59 -59.95 -13.82
CA TYR A 263 -3.82 -61.16 -13.02
C TYR A 263 -5.30 -61.62 -13.05
N GLN A 264 -6.07 -61.15 -14.03
CA GLN A 264 -7.35 -61.73 -14.44
C GLN A 264 -7.20 -62.33 -15.83
#